data_AF-A0A553JM78-F1
#
_entry.id   AF-A0A553JM78-F1
#
_cell.length_a   1.000
_cell.length_b   1.000
_cell.length_c   1.000
_cell.angle_alpha   90.00
_cell.angle_beta   90.00
_cell.angle_gamma   90.00
#
_symmetry.space_group_name_H-M   'P 1'
#
loop_
_entity.id
_entity.type
_entity.pdbx_description
1 polymer ?
#
loop_
_entity_poly.entity_id
_entity_poly.type
_entity_poly.pdbx_seq_one_letter_code
_entity_poly.pdbx_strand_id
1 'polypeptide(L)' 'MKPTTLSLTTDIVIRNEANRVINALNHSSYPIEPIVAESVIESLQTVAEALELSIAKTLHVRLIAIRNNIHVNQVVI' A
#
# COMPACT_ATOMS: atom_id res chain seq x y z
N MET A 1 -2.92 13.03 26.91
CA MET A 1 -2.33 11.81 26.31
C MET A 1 -0.81 11.90 26.41
N LYS A 2 -0.13 10.88 26.95
CA LYS A 2 1.34 10.78 26.83
C LYS A 2 1.65 10.17 25.46
N PRO A 3 2.52 10.77 24.63
CA PRO A 3 2.93 10.14 23.38
C PRO A 3 3.70 8.86 23.71
N THR A 4 3.24 7.72 23.20
CA THR A 4 4.00 6.48 23.25
C THR A 4 5.06 6.52 22.16
N THR A 5 6.33 6.35 22.53
CA THR A 5 7.47 6.16 21.62
C THR A 5 7.46 4.77 20.97
N LEU A 6 6.32 4.37 20.40
CA LEU A 6 6.28 3.25 19.47
C LEU A 6 6.87 3.74 18.15
N SER A 7 8.17 3.53 17.96
CA SER A 7 8.81 3.67 16.65
C SER A 7 8.26 2.56 15.76
N LEU A 8 7.31 2.90 14.89
CA LEU A 8 6.93 1.99 13.81
C LEU A 8 8.10 1.89 12.85
N THR A 9 8.50 0.67 12.48
CA THR A 9 9.48 0.50 11.41
C THR A 9 8.89 1.04 10.10
N THR A 10 9.75 1.55 9.22
CA THR A 10 9.32 2.11 7.93
C THR A 10 8.48 1.12 7.12
N ASP A 11 8.84 -0.16 7.18
CA ASP A 11 8.11 -1.24 6.51
C ASP A 11 6.66 -1.37 7.02
N ILE A 12 6.44 -1.30 8.34
CA ILE A 12 5.09 -1.33 8.94
C ILE A 12 4.26 -0.12 8.49
N VAL A 13 4.87 1.06 8.41
CA VAL A 13 4.17 2.29 8.00
C VAL A 13 3.73 2.18 6.54
N ILE A 14 4.63 1.76 5.65
CA ILE A 14 4.36 1.56 4.23
C ILE A 14 3.27 0.49 4.03
N ARG A 15 3.35 -0.64 4.75
CA ARG A 15 2.32 -1.69 4.71
C ARG A 15 0.95 -1.15 5.11
N ASN A 16 0.90 -0.42 6.22
CA ASN A 16 -0.35 0.11 6.74
C ASN A 16 -0.99 1.10 5.78
N GLU A 17 -0.19 1.96 5.12
CA GLU A 17 -0.69 2.90 4.12
C GLU A 17 -1.18 2.16 2.87
N ALA A 18 -0.41 1.21 2.34
CA ALA A 18 -0.83 0.40 1.21
C ALA A 18 -2.17 -0.31 1.49
N ASN A 19 -2.34 -0.87 2.69
CA ASN A 19 -3.58 -1.53 3.08
C ASN A 19 -4.76 -0.57 3.26
N ARG A 20 -4.53 0.69 3.66
CA ARG A 20 -5.58 1.72 3.66
C ARG A 20 -6.07 2.00 2.24
N VAL A 21 -5.15 2.18 1.30
CA VAL A 21 -5.48 2.41 -0.12
C VAL A 21 -6.22 1.22 -0.71
N ILE A 22 -5.74 0.00 -0.47
CA ILE A 22 -6.38 -1.24 -0.96
C ILE A 22 -7.80 -1.39 -0.39
N ASN A 23 -8.00 -1.08 0.90
CA ASN A 23 -9.33 -1.10 1.49
C ASN A 23 -10.26 -0.05 0.87
N ALA A 24 -9.76 1.16 0.61
CA ALA A 24 -10.52 2.21 -0.05
C ALA A 24 -10.87 1.83 -1.49
N LEU A 25 -9.95 1.18 -2.21
CA LEU A 25 -10.18 0.69 -3.57
C LEU A 25 -11.25 -0.42 -3.61
N ASN A 26 -11.20 -1.34 -2.65
CA ASN A 26 -12.15 -2.45 -2.56
C ASN A 26 -13.46 -2.07 -1.86
N HIS A 27 -13.65 -0.82 -1.45
CA HIS A 27 -14.83 -0.43 -0.68
C HIS A 27 -16.10 -0.53 -1.54
N SER A 28 -17.06 -1.36 -1.13
CA SER A 28 -18.24 -1.70 -1.94
C SER A 28 -19.17 -0.54 -2.23
N SER A 29 -19.24 0.46 -1.34
CA SER A 29 -20.17 1.60 -1.46
C SER A 29 -19.53 2.89 -2.00
N TYR A 30 -18.21 3.00 -1.94
CA TYR A 30 -17.48 4.23 -2.30
C TYR A 30 -16.02 3.89 -2.63
N PRO A 31 -15.78 3.14 -3.73
CA PRO A 31 -14.42 2.84 -4.14
C PRO A 31 -13.72 4.11 -4.60
N ILE A 32 -12.44 4.25 -4.25
CA ILE A 32 -11.60 5.25 -4.91
C ILE A 32 -11.33 4.84 -6.36
N GLU A 33 -11.04 5.81 -7.22
CA GLU A 33 -10.69 5.52 -8.60
C GLU A 33 -9.39 4.69 -8.69
N PRO A 34 -9.33 3.65 -9.54
CA PRO A 34 -8.15 2.80 -9.67
C PRO A 34 -6.86 3.58 -9.96
N ILE A 35 -6.93 4.66 -10.75
CA ILE A 35 -5.77 5.50 -11.07
C ILE A 35 -5.20 6.21 -9.83
N VAL A 36 -6.05 6.57 -8.87
CA VAL A 36 -5.63 7.16 -7.60
C VAL A 36 -4.93 6.11 -6.74
N ALA A 37 -5.52 4.90 -6.66
CA ALA A 37 -4.90 3.80 -5.94
C ALA A 37 -3.54 3.42 -6.55
N GLU A 38 -3.46 3.37 -7.89
CA GLU A 38 -2.23 3.10 -8.64
C GLU A 38 -1.13 4.11 -8.27
N SER A 39 -1.42 5.41 -8.36
CA SER A 39 -0.45 6.47 -8.09
C SER A 39 0.13 6.37 -6.66
N VAL A 40 -0.72 6.10 -5.67
CA VAL A 40 -0.26 5.99 -4.28
C VAL A 40 0.57 4.72 -4.08
N ILE A 41 0.13 3.56 -4.59
CA ILE A 41 0.89 2.30 -4.46
C ILE A 41 2.22 2.38 -5.21
N GLU A 42 2.27 3.03 -6.38
CA GLU A 42 3.51 3.26 -7.13
C GLU A 42 4.50 4.15 -6.35
N SER A 43 4.00 5.20 -5.70
CA SER A 43 4.81 6.06 -4.83
C SER A 43 5.39 5.28 -3.64
N LEU A 44 4.56 4.47 -2.97
CA LEU A 44 5.00 3.63 -1.86
C LEU A 44 6.01 2.56 -2.31
N GLN A 45 5.81 1.94 -3.47
CA GLN A 45 6.76 1.00 -4.06
C GLN A 45 8.11 1.68 -4.30
N THR A 46 8.12 2.86 -4.92
CA THR A 46 9.34 3.63 -5.21
C THR A 46 10.12 3.95 -3.94
N VAL A 47 9.44 4.36 -2.86
CA VAL A 47 10.07 4.60 -1.56
C VAL A 47 10.62 3.31 -0.96
N ALA A 48 9.87 2.21 -1.03
CA ALA A 48 10.30 0.92 -0.51
C ALA A 48 11.52 0.38 -1.27
N GLU A 49 11.60 0.56 -2.59
CA GLU A 49 12.75 0.19 -3.42
C GLU A 49 13.99 1.00 -3.06
N ALA A 50 13.85 2.33 -2.91
CA ALA A 50 14.95 3.21 -2.54
C ALA A 50 15.55 2.90 -1.15
N LEU A 51 14.75 2.28 -0.28
CA LEU A 51 15.14 1.86 1.07
C LEU A 51 15.48 0.36 1.16
N GLU A 52 15.52 -0.35 0.03
CA GLU A 52 15.80 -1.80 -0.06
C GLU A 52 14.89 -2.65 0.86
N LEU A 53 13.63 -2.25 1.02
CA LEU A 53 12.68 -2.94 1.88
C LEU A 53 12.07 -4.15 1.19
N SER A 54 11.90 -5.24 1.96
CA SER A 54 11.33 -6.50 1.45
C SER A 54 9.92 -6.37 0.89
N ILE A 55 9.14 -5.40 1.40
CA ILE A 55 7.77 -5.12 0.96
C ILE A 55 7.66 -4.58 -0.48
N ALA A 56 8.74 -4.03 -1.05
CA ALA A 56 8.76 -3.43 -2.38
C ALA A 56 8.20 -4.38 -3.46
N LYS A 57 8.67 -5.64 -3.44
CA LYS A 57 8.20 -6.67 -4.40
C LYS A 57 6.72 -6.97 -4.24
N THR A 58 6.21 -7.00 -3.02
CA THR A 58 4.79 -7.24 -2.76
C THR A 58 3.94 -6.07 -3.26
N LEU A 59 4.38 -4.82 -3.06
CA LEU A 59 3.72 -3.62 -3.60
C LEU A 59 3.69 -3.63 -5.13
N HIS A 60 4.78 -4.03 -5.77
CA HIS A 60 4.85 -4.15 -7.23
C HIS A 60 3.78 -5.11 -7.78
N VAL A 61 3.58 -6.27 -7.14
CA VAL A 61 2.52 -7.22 -7.53
C VAL A 61 1.13 -6.58 -7.37
N ARG A 62 0.90 -5.79 -6.31
CA ARG A 62 -0.38 -5.09 -6.12
C ARG A 62 -0.59 -4.00 -7.17
N LEU A 63 0.46 -3.28 -7.55
CA LEU A 63 0.42 -2.29 -8.62
C LEU A 63 0.00 -2.92 -9.95
N ILE A 64 0.57 -4.08 -10.29
CA ILE A 64 0.17 -4.84 -11.49
C ILE A 64 -1.30 -5.25 -11.42
N ALA A 65 -1.78 -5.72 -10.27
CA ALA A 65 -3.19 -6.09 -10.11
C ALA A 65 -4.13 -4.89 -10.34
N ILE A 66 -3.82 -3.72 -9.78
CA ILE A 66 -4.57 -2.47 -9.98
C ILE A 66 -4.62 -2.11 -11.47
N ARG A 67 -3.47 -2.05 -12.14
CA ARG A 67 -3.35 -1.71 -13.58
C ARG A 67 -4.15 -2.63 -14.49
N ASN A 68 -4.38 -3.87 -14.07
CA ASN A 68 -5.13 -4.87 -14.83
C ASN A 68 -6.58 -5.03 -14.36
N ASN A 69 -7.09 -4.16 -13.48
CA ASN A 69 -8.43 -4.25 -12.88
C ASN A 69 -8.71 -5.61 -12.21
N ILE A 70 -7.68 -6.20 -11.59
CA ILE A 70 -7.77 -7.46 -10.84
C ILE A 70 -8.01 -7.11 -9.36
N HIS A 71 -8.83 -7.92 -8.67
CA HIS A 71 -9.05 -7.75 -7.23
C HIS A 71 -7.73 -7.77 -6.44
N VAL A 72 -7.56 -6.79 -5.57
CA VAL A 72 -6.30 -6.53 -4.88
C VAL A 72 -6.41 -6.95 -3.42
N ASN A 73 -5.68 -7.99 -3.04
CA ASN A 73 -5.63 -8.43 -1.65
C ASN A 73 -4.73 -7.53 -0.79
N GLN A 74 -4.99 -7.48 0.51
CA GLN A 74 -4.10 -6.80 1.45
C GLN A 74 -2.66 -7.35 1.40
N VAL A 75 -1.72 -6.50 1.80
CA VAL A 75 -0.31 -6.82 1.98
C VAL A 75 -0.11 -7.46 3.35
N VAL A 76 0.42 -8.68 3.34
CA VAL A 76 0.81 -9.47 4.51
C VAL A 76 2.33 -9.70 4.42
N ILE A 77 3.04 -9.55 5.55
CA ILE A 77 4.48 -9.81 5.70
C ILE A 77 4.62 -11.02 6.61
#